data_AF-A0A934VER5-F1
#
_entry.id   AF-A0A934VER5-F1
#
_cell.length_a   1.000
_cell.length_b   1.000
_cell.length_c   1.000
_cell.angle_alpha   90.00
_cell.angle_beta   90.00
_cell.angle_gamma   90.00
#
_symmetry.space_group_name_H-M   'P 1'
#
loop_
_entity.id
_entity.type
_entity.pdbx_description
1 polymer ?
#
loop_
_entity_poly.entity_id
_entity_poly.type
_entity_poly.pdbx_seq_one_letter_code
_entity_poly.pdbx_strand_id
1 'polypeptide(L)'
;MILLQKVFKLRDDANPDMEKPFLEHLEDLRVMITQIVLTLLVSTIGCFVFQAQVMDILRKPVENVWAETVKATMPKELEVATWEKAKEILDRSIYAKPSEVDAYLGRFDEETQELIEVIRTLRLSKPLPEDQQAAFLKEAAESGRGPTDLLDELIKLEAEPDSVPGADLTMMSSLKPTETFMLSMKLAFFAGIVVSFPFLLFFVLQFVLPGLHQNEKGILWPSMAIGFGLFLVGVLFAYFIVLPRALAFFFTWDQGLGVASEWRIGWYIGFATQFTLVFGLSFELPVVIMALVKLGLLSFETMSRTRRYAILAIVVLAAVITPTGDVLTLSMMAVPMYILYEACIWLAWFDNKKKREEAEEEDSERMERLLDEPSLDNESVLDEKSFDEPSMDADESGEEEDYSDEDYGDEHYIEPHYEDEATDEDLTAEDDSDESSNDPEKDAEDEPRKGD
;
A
#
# COMPACT_ATOMS: atom_id res chain seq x y z
N MET A 1 -1.75 18.75 -39.22
CA MET A 1 -1.65 19.28 -37.85
C MET A 1 -0.99 20.66 -37.74
N ILE A 2 -0.28 21.19 -38.75
CA ILE A 2 0.45 22.47 -38.62
C ILE A 2 -0.42 23.71 -38.90
N LEU A 3 -1.47 23.59 -39.73
CA LEU A 3 -2.32 24.73 -40.11
C LEU A 3 -3.31 25.15 -39.02
N LEU A 4 -3.82 24.20 -38.21
CA LEU A 4 -4.72 24.52 -37.09
C LEU A 4 -3.98 25.21 -35.93
N GLN A 5 -2.74 24.80 -35.63
CA GLN A 5 -1.91 25.45 -34.61
C GLN A 5 -1.68 26.95 -34.88
N LYS A 6 -1.60 27.37 -36.16
CA LYS A 6 -1.42 28.78 -36.52
C LYS A 6 -2.71 29.60 -36.40
N VAL A 7 -3.86 28.99 -36.65
CA VAL A 7 -5.16 29.66 -36.56
C VAL A 7 -5.60 29.82 -35.10
N PHE A 8 -5.28 28.86 -34.24
CA PHE A 8 -5.58 28.94 -32.80
C PHE A 8 -4.65 29.90 -32.04
N LYS A 9 -3.35 29.95 -32.38
CA LYS A 9 -2.40 30.92 -31.79
C LYS A 9 -2.79 32.39 -32.00
N LEU A 10 -3.46 32.70 -33.13
CA LEU A 10 -3.94 34.06 -33.43
C LEU A 10 -5.17 34.45 -32.59
N ARG A 11 -5.88 33.48 -32.00
CA ARG A 11 -6.98 33.72 -31.08
C ARG A 11 -6.49 33.85 -29.63
N ASP A 12 -5.45 33.11 -29.25
CA ASP A 12 -4.82 33.18 -27.92
C ASP A 12 -4.24 34.58 -27.62
N ASP A 13 -3.73 35.28 -28.64
CA ASP A 13 -3.25 36.67 -28.50
C ASP A 13 -4.38 37.70 -28.36
N ALA A 14 -5.65 37.30 -28.61
CA ALA A 14 -6.78 38.22 -28.68
C ALA A 14 -7.67 38.23 -27.42
N ASN A 15 -7.58 37.22 -26.54
CA ASN A 15 -8.35 37.22 -25.30
C ASN A 15 -7.73 36.31 -24.21
N PRO A 16 -6.86 36.82 -23.33
CA PRO A 16 -6.15 36.04 -22.32
C PRO A 16 -7.03 35.52 -21.17
N ASP A 17 -8.28 35.99 -21.07
CA ASP A 17 -9.20 35.72 -19.95
C ASP A 17 -10.33 34.72 -20.30
N MET A 18 -10.35 34.14 -21.51
CA MET A 18 -11.30 33.06 -21.81
C MET A 18 -10.76 31.71 -21.34
N GLU A 19 -11.54 31.03 -20.49
CA GLU A 19 -11.36 29.62 -20.19
C GLU A 19 -11.18 28.82 -21.48
N LYS A 20 -10.10 28.04 -21.57
CA LYS A 20 -9.76 27.28 -22.79
C LYS A 20 -10.95 26.41 -23.20
N PRO A 21 -11.41 26.44 -24.47
CA PRO A 21 -12.46 25.55 -24.93
C PRO A 21 -12.09 24.08 -24.69
N PHE A 22 -13.07 23.24 -24.34
CA PHE A 22 -12.87 21.82 -23.98
C PHE A 22 -11.94 21.05 -24.93
N LEU A 23 -11.93 21.38 -26.23
CA LEU A 23 -11.06 20.76 -27.21
C LEU A 23 -9.56 21.07 -26.99
N GLU A 24 -9.23 22.28 -26.55
CA GLU A 24 -7.87 22.67 -26.18
C GLU A 24 -7.44 21.97 -24.88
N HIS A 25 -8.35 21.78 -23.92
CA HIS A 25 -8.07 20.98 -22.72
C HIS A 25 -7.82 19.49 -23.03
N LEU A 26 -8.54 18.93 -24.01
CA LEU A 26 -8.28 17.57 -24.50
C LEU A 26 -6.96 17.47 -25.29
N GLU A 27 -6.54 18.55 -25.96
CA GLU A 27 -5.24 18.61 -26.61
C GLU A 27 -4.10 18.65 -25.57
N ASP A 28 -4.24 19.44 -24.51
CA ASP A 28 -3.32 19.47 -23.37
C ASP A 28 -3.19 18.07 -22.73
N LEU A 29 -4.30 17.36 -22.52
CA LEU A 29 -4.30 15.99 -21.99
C LEU A 29 -3.55 15.01 -22.89
N ARG A 30 -3.75 15.07 -24.21
CA ARG A 30 -3.03 14.20 -25.16
C ARG A 30 -1.52 14.46 -25.12
N VAL A 31 -1.13 15.73 -25.14
CA VAL A 31 0.28 16.13 -25.11
C VAL A 31 0.93 15.64 -23.81
N MET A 32 0.27 15.86 -22.67
CA MET A 32 0.70 15.36 -21.36
C MET A 32 0.91 13.84 -21.39
N ILE A 33 -0.09 13.07 -21.82
CA ILE A 33 0.01 11.60 -21.87
C ILE A 33 1.16 11.17 -22.78
N THR A 34 1.32 11.80 -23.94
CA THR A 34 2.39 11.47 -24.89
C THR A 34 3.77 11.73 -24.27
N GLN A 35 3.94 12.84 -23.54
CA GLN A 35 5.18 13.17 -22.83
C GLN A 35 5.47 12.22 -21.68
N ILE A 36 4.46 11.84 -20.90
CA ILE A 36 4.56 10.84 -19.83
C ILE A 36 5.04 9.51 -20.40
N VAL A 37 4.38 9.00 -21.46
CA VAL A 37 4.72 7.71 -22.08
C VAL A 37 6.13 7.74 -22.67
N LEU A 38 6.51 8.81 -23.37
CA LEU A 38 7.85 8.96 -23.94
C LEU A 38 8.92 8.97 -22.85
N THR A 39 8.71 9.76 -21.80
CA THR A 39 9.67 9.92 -20.69
C THR A 39 9.82 8.61 -19.94
N LEU A 40 8.72 7.91 -19.67
CA LEU A 40 8.72 6.61 -19.02
C LEU A 40 9.43 5.55 -19.88
N LEU A 41 9.22 5.56 -21.20
CA LEU A 41 9.90 4.64 -22.11
C LEU A 41 11.42 4.87 -22.08
N VAL A 42 11.85 6.13 -22.19
CA VAL A 42 13.29 6.50 -22.12
C VAL A 42 13.90 6.11 -20.78
N SER A 43 13.22 6.41 -19.66
CA SER A 43 13.72 6.04 -18.33
C SER A 43 13.75 4.54 -18.11
N THR A 44 12.75 3.80 -18.61
CA THR A 44 12.69 2.33 -18.54
C THR A 44 13.85 1.70 -19.31
N ILE A 45 14.13 2.16 -20.54
CA ILE A 45 15.30 1.68 -21.31
C ILE A 45 16.61 2.00 -20.56
N GLY A 46 16.73 3.20 -19.99
CA GLY A 46 17.88 3.57 -19.17
C GLY A 46 18.05 2.65 -17.96
N CYS A 47 16.98 2.39 -17.21
CA CYS A 47 17.00 1.53 -16.03
C CYS A 47 17.24 0.05 -16.39
N PHE A 48 16.82 -0.40 -17.57
CA PHE A 48 17.07 -1.76 -18.05
C PHE A 48 18.57 -2.06 -18.17
N VAL A 49 19.38 -1.07 -18.55
CA VAL A 49 20.85 -1.20 -18.59
C VAL A 49 21.43 -1.44 -17.18
N PHE A 50 20.79 -0.90 -16.14
CA PHE A 50 21.20 -1.01 -14.74
C PHE A 50 20.36 -2.02 -13.93
N GLN A 51 19.68 -2.95 -14.61
CA GLN A 51 18.77 -3.91 -13.97
C GLN A 51 19.47 -4.79 -12.91
N ALA A 52 20.76 -5.09 -13.08
CA ALA A 52 21.53 -5.89 -12.13
C ALA A 52 21.69 -5.16 -10.80
N GLN A 53 22.01 -3.87 -10.83
CA GLN A 53 22.17 -3.05 -9.63
C GLN A 53 20.83 -2.87 -8.91
N VAL A 54 19.75 -2.68 -9.66
CA VAL A 54 18.40 -2.55 -9.09
C VAL A 54 17.97 -3.87 -8.42
N MET A 55 18.30 -5.01 -9.05
CA MET A 55 18.04 -6.34 -8.49
C MET A 55 18.80 -6.53 -7.17
N ASP A 56 20.08 -6.18 -7.13
CA ASP A 56 20.91 -6.31 -5.92
C ASP A 56 20.38 -5.44 -4.78
N ILE A 57 19.90 -4.24 -5.08
CA ILE A 57 19.25 -3.39 -4.07
C ILE A 57 18.01 -4.11 -3.53
N LEU A 58 17.13 -4.59 -4.41
CA LEU A 58 15.89 -5.20 -3.98
C LEU A 58 16.05 -6.53 -3.25
N ARG A 59 17.18 -7.25 -3.38
CA ARG A 59 17.43 -8.49 -2.63
C ARG A 59 17.84 -8.27 -1.18
N LYS A 60 18.46 -7.14 -0.86
CA LYS A 60 18.99 -6.88 0.49
C LYS A 60 17.97 -6.98 1.63
N PRO A 61 16.72 -6.48 1.50
CA PRO A 61 15.78 -6.56 2.61
C PRO A 61 15.41 -8.00 2.96
N VAL A 62 15.23 -8.88 1.97
CA VAL A 62 14.95 -10.31 2.24
C VAL A 62 16.17 -11.02 2.79
N GLU A 63 17.36 -10.72 2.28
CA GLU A 63 18.63 -11.26 2.81
C GLU A 63 18.83 -10.91 4.28
N ASN A 64 18.54 -9.66 4.67
CA ASN A 64 18.70 -9.20 6.05
C ASN A 64 17.71 -9.89 6.99
N VAL A 65 16.42 -9.92 6.63
CA VAL A 65 15.38 -10.57 7.45
C VAL A 65 15.64 -12.07 7.58
N TRP A 66 16.04 -12.70 6.49
CA TRP A 66 16.44 -14.10 6.49
C TRP A 66 17.65 -14.35 7.39
N ALA A 67 18.72 -13.57 7.26
CA ALA A 67 19.92 -13.70 8.07
C ALA A 67 19.63 -13.49 9.58
N GLU A 68 18.80 -12.51 9.92
CA GLU A 68 18.38 -12.26 11.30
C GLU A 68 17.59 -13.45 11.87
N THR A 69 16.69 -14.03 11.08
CA THR A 69 15.83 -15.09 11.59
C THR A 69 16.53 -16.44 11.64
N VAL A 70 17.36 -16.76 10.65
CA VAL A 70 18.25 -17.93 10.71
C VAL A 70 19.16 -17.86 11.93
N LYS A 71 19.73 -16.69 12.22
CA LYS A 71 20.56 -16.51 13.41
C LYS A 71 19.77 -16.72 14.72
N ALA A 72 18.47 -16.45 14.73
CA ALA A 72 17.61 -16.70 15.88
C ALA A 72 17.29 -18.19 16.06
N THR A 73 17.29 -18.97 14.98
CA THR A 73 17.00 -20.40 14.95
C THR A 73 18.26 -21.28 15.14
N MET A 74 19.46 -20.67 15.20
CA MET A 74 20.73 -21.36 15.37
C MET A 74 21.31 -21.20 16.80
N PRO A 75 22.02 -22.22 17.32
CA PRO A 75 22.78 -22.12 18.56
C PRO A 75 23.73 -20.91 18.55
N LYS A 76 23.83 -20.20 19.67
CA LYS A 76 24.58 -18.92 19.73
C LYS A 76 26.09 -19.06 19.45
N GLU A 77 26.63 -20.24 19.67
CA GLU A 77 28.05 -20.56 19.47
C GLU A 77 28.35 -21.06 18.05
N LEU A 78 27.32 -21.38 17.26
CA LEU A 78 27.48 -21.96 15.94
C LEU A 78 27.49 -20.88 14.85
N GLU A 79 28.62 -20.77 14.15
CA GLU A 79 28.73 -19.85 13.02
C GLU A 79 27.91 -20.38 11.84
N VAL A 80 27.09 -19.49 11.28
CA VAL A 80 26.21 -19.77 10.15
C VAL A 80 27.00 -20.37 8.98
N ALA A 81 28.15 -19.78 8.62
CA ALA A 81 29.00 -20.21 7.52
C ALA A 81 29.53 -21.66 7.67
N THR A 82 29.78 -22.11 8.90
CA THR A 82 30.24 -23.47 9.19
C THR A 82 29.13 -24.48 8.95
N TRP A 83 27.89 -24.14 9.33
CA TRP A 83 26.71 -24.94 9.01
C TRP A 83 26.46 -25.06 7.50
N GLU A 84 26.60 -23.95 6.75
CA GLU A 84 26.42 -23.98 5.28
C GLU A 84 27.43 -24.91 4.61
N LYS A 85 28.70 -24.82 5.02
CA LYS A 85 29.78 -25.65 4.50
C LYS A 85 29.49 -27.13 4.75
N ALA A 86 29.02 -27.48 5.95
CA ALA A 86 28.61 -28.84 6.29
C ALA A 86 27.44 -29.31 5.41
N LYS A 87 26.42 -28.47 5.20
CA LYS A 87 25.27 -28.75 4.31
C LYS A 87 25.70 -29.00 2.86
N GLU A 88 26.55 -28.14 2.29
CA GLU A 88 27.04 -28.28 0.93
C GLU A 88 27.83 -29.59 0.73
N ILE A 89 28.66 -29.95 1.72
CA ILE A 89 29.42 -31.20 1.71
C ILE A 89 28.45 -32.40 1.75
N LEU A 90 27.43 -32.34 2.61
CA LEU A 90 26.40 -33.38 2.71
C LEU A 90 25.64 -33.52 1.38
N ASP A 91 25.20 -32.42 0.77
CA ASP A 91 24.45 -32.44 -0.51
C ASP A 91 25.27 -33.06 -1.65
N ARG A 92 26.57 -32.74 -1.72
CA ARG A 92 27.49 -33.38 -2.68
C ARG A 92 27.68 -34.86 -2.40
N SER A 93 27.59 -35.29 -1.14
CA SER A 93 27.73 -36.69 -0.76
C SER A 93 26.52 -37.56 -1.12
N ILE A 94 25.34 -36.97 -1.34
CA ILE A 94 24.10 -37.70 -1.70
C ILE A 94 24.27 -38.52 -3.00
N TYR A 95 25.07 -38.01 -3.93
CA TYR A 95 25.29 -38.66 -5.23
C TYR A 95 26.46 -39.68 -5.21
N ALA A 96 27.19 -39.79 -4.10
CA ALA A 96 28.32 -40.70 -3.96
C ALA A 96 27.86 -42.09 -3.51
N LYS A 97 28.66 -43.13 -3.81
CA LYS A 97 28.37 -44.49 -3.32
C LYS A 97 28.57 -44.53 -1.80
N PRO A 98 27.81 -45.36 -1.05
CA PRO A 98 27.96 -45.47 0.41
C PRO A 98 29.40 -45.73 0.87
N SER A 99 30.16 -46.55 0.13
CA SER A 99 31.58 -46.84 0.42
C SER A 99 32.54 -45.67 0.20
N GLU A 100 32.13 -44.68 -0.59
CA GLU A 100 32.91 -43.48 -0.92
C GLU A 100 32.55 -42.31 0.00
N VAL A 101 31.34 -42.31 0.58
CA VAL A 101 30.86 -41.27 1.51
C VAL A 101 31.73 -41.20 2.75
N ASP A 102 32.00 -42.31 3.43
CA ASP A 102 32.82 -42.33 4.66
C ASP A 102 34.26 -41.85 4.38
N ALA A 103 34.83 -42.25 3.25
CA ALA A 103 36.16 -41.83 2.81
C ALA A 103 36.22 -40.36 2.38
N TYR A 104 35.10 -39.79 1.93
CA TYR A 104 34.96 -38.39 1.56
C TYR A 104 34.76 -37.50 2.80
N LEU A 105 33.84 -37.88 3.69
CA LEU A 105 33.55 -37.17 4.92
C LEU A 105 34.75 -37.17 5.88
N GLY A 106 35.49 -38.27 5.94
CA GLY A 106 36.72 -38.39 6.74
C GLY A 106 37.87 -37.45 6.36
N ARG A 107 37.72 -36.65 5.28
CA ARG A 107 38.71 -35.62 4.89
C ARG A 107 38.47 -34.25 5.52
N PHE A 108 37.32 -34.05 6.14
CA PHE A 108 36.97 -32.79 6.80
C PHE A 108 37.31 -32.87 8.29
N ASP A 109 37.37 -31.71 8.93
CA ASP A 109 37.56 -31.57 10.38
C ASP A 109 36.42 -32.24 11.19
N GLU A 110 36.72 -32.64 12.42
CA GLU A 110 35.81 -33.35 13.32
C GLU A 110 34.52 -32.56 13.57
N GLU A 111 34.64 -31.25 13.78
CA GLU A 111 33.51 -30.32 13.91
C GLU A 111 32.59 -30.33 12.67
N THR A 112 33.15 -30.23 11.47
CA THR A 112 32.37 -30.32 10.22
C THR A 112 31.70 -31.70 10.07
N GLN A 113 32.36 -32.79 10.45
CA GLN A 113 31.77 -34.14 10.38
C GLN A 113 30.59 -34.29 11.35
N GLU A 114 30.72 -33.77 12.57
CA GLU A 114 29.64 -33.77 13.56
C GLU A 114 28.42 -32.99 13.07
N LEU A 115 28.63 -31.80 12.51
CA LEU A 115 27.56 -30.99 11.94
C LEU A 115 26.86 -31.71 10.79
N ILE A 116 27.61 -32.42 9.93
CA ILE A 116 27.04 -33.20 8.83
C ILE A 116 26.11 -34.31 9.35
N GLU A 117 26.50 -35.03 10.41
CA GLU A 117 25.65 -36.07 11.01
C GLU A 117 24.41 -35.48 11.70
N VAL A 118 24.55 -34.34 12.38
CA VAL A 118 23.42 -33.60 12.97
C VAL A 118 22.43 -33.15 11.88
N ILE A 119 22.91 -32.52 10.81
CA ILE A 119 22.07 -32.09 9.67
C ILE A 119 21.39 -33.30 9.03
N ARG A 120 22.12 -34.39 8.79
CA ARG A 120 21.56 -35.62 8.21
C ARG A 120 20.46 -36.20 9.09
N THR A 121 20.67 -36.25 10.40
CA THR A 121 19.70 -36.77 11.36
C THR A 121 18.43 -35.92 11.38
N LEU A 122 18.57 -34.59 11.42
CA LEU A 122 17.43 -33.67 11.35
C LEU A 122 16.67 -33.78 10.02
N ARG A 123 17.36 -33.93 8.89
CA ARG A 123 16.71 -34.14 7.58
C ARG A 123 15.94 -35.46 7.51
N LEU A 124 16.50 -36.52 8.07
CA LEU A 124 15.86 -37.84 8.10
C LEU A 124 14.65 -37.89 9.04
N SER A 125 14.59 -37.03 10.06
CA SER A 125 13.43 -36.96 10.95
C SER A 125 12.23 -36.28 10.31
N LYS A 126 12.42 -35.20 9.53
CA LYS A 126 11.33 -34.38 8.94
C LYS A 126 10.24 -35.14 8.16
N PRO A 127 10.53 -36.16 7.32
CA PRO A 127 9.48 -36.90 6.62
C PRO A 127 8.69 -37.87 7.51
N LEU A 128 9.10 -38.09 8.77
CA LEU A 128 8.40 -38.98 9.70
C LEU A 128 7.14 -38.29 10.27
N PRO A 129 6.10 -39.05 10.65
CA PRO A 129 5.00 -38.55 11.48
C PRO A 129 5.48 -37.91 12.79
N GLU A 130 4.84 -36.84 13.28
CA GLU A 130 5.27 -36.07 14.46
C GLU A 130 5.49 -36.95 15.71
N ASP A 131 4.67 -37.99 15.90
CA ASP A 131 4.78 -38.97 16.98
C ASP A 131 6.04 -39.83 16.90
N GLN A 132 6.56 -40.05 15.68
CA GLN A 132 7.76 -40.84 15.40
C GLN A 132 9.02 -39.98 15.30
N GLN A 133 8.89 -38.69 14.99
CA GLN A 133 10.01 -37.75 14.93
C GLN A 133 10.76 -37.66 16.26
N ALA A 134 10.04 -37.45 17.36
CA ALA A 134 10.64 -37.33 18.69
C ALA A 134 11.33 -38.63 19.13
N ALA A 135 10.77 -39.79 18.77
CA ALA A 135 11.36 -41.09 19.06
C ALA A 135 12.65 -41.33 18.27
N PHE A 136 12.64 -41.01 16.97
CA PHE A 136 13.80 -41.13 16.09
C PHE A 136 14.96 -40.22 16.52
N LEU A 137 14.65 -38.96 16.85
CA LEU A 137 15.66 -38.00 17.31
C LEU A 137 16.28 -38.42 18.64
N LYS A 138 15.47 -38.97 19.55
CA LYS A 138 15.95 -39.52 20.82
C LYS A 138 16.84 -40.75 20.63
N GLU A 139 16.45 -41.69 19.75
CA GLU A 139 17.27 -42.85 19.41
C GLU A 139 18.60 -42.45 18.77
N ALA A 140 18.57 -41.46 17.87
CA ALA A 140 19.77 -40.92 17.23
C ALA A 140 20.73 -40.29 18.26
N ALA A 141 20.21 -39.52 19.22
CA ALA A 141 20.98 -38.95 20.33
C ALA A 141 21.61 -40.04 21.22
N GLU A 142 20.85 -41.10 21.55
CA GLU A 142 21.33 -42.22 22.38
C GLU A 142 22.38 -43.10 21.66
N SER A 143 22.39 -43.11 20.32
CA SER A 143 23.31 -43.92 19.50
C SER A 143 24.75 -43.38 19.42
N GLY A 144 25.03 -42.21 20.00
CA GLY A 144 26.37 -41.61 20.03
C GLY A 144 26.85 -41.04 18.69
N ARG A 145 25.93 -40.70 17.78
CA ARG A 145 26.24 -40.04 16.49
C ARG A 145 26.12 -38.53 16.64
N GLY A 146 27.18 -37.92 17.19
CA GLY A 146 27.33 -36.46 17.31
C GLY A 146 27.02 -35.91 18.72
N PRO A 147 27.41 -34.65 19.00
CA PRO A 147 27.20 -34.01 20.29
C PRO A 147 25.70 -33.86 20.57
N THR A 148 25.22 -34.63 21.55
CA THR A 148 23.83 -34.63 22.03
C THR A 148 23.35 -33.23 22.40
N ASP A 149 24.26 -32.39 22.88
CA ASP A 149 23.96 -31.04 23.34
C ASP A 149 23.55 -30.10 22.17
N LEU A 150 24.23 -30.17 21.02
CA LEU A 150 23.87 -29.38 19.84
C LEU A 150 22.57 -29.87 19.19
N LEU A 151 22.37 -31.19 19.12
CA LEU A 151 21.14 -31.76 18.60
C LEU A 151 19.94 -31.38 19.49
N ASP A 152 20.08 -31.45 20.82
CA ASP A 152 19.05 -31.05 21.77
C ASP A 152 18.76 -29.54 21.73
N GLU A 153 19.77 -28.70 21.50
CA GLU A 153 19.59 -27.25 21.35
C GLU A 153 18.87 -26.91 20.03
N LEU A 154 19.25 -27.56 18.93
CA LEU A 154 18.60 -27.39 17.62
C LEU A 154 17.16 -27.88 17.62
N ILE A 155 16.87 -28.98 18.33
CA ILE A 155 15.50 -29.47 18.50
C ILE A 155 14.66 -28.47 19.30
N LYS A 156 15.20 -27.88 20.38
CA LYS A 156 14.51 -26.84 21.18
C LYS A 156 14.28 -25.55 20.39
N LEU A 157 15.17 -25.22 19.47
CA LEU A 157 15.07 -24.05 18.59
C LEU A 157 14.21 -24.31 17.34
N GLU A 158 13.64 -25.51 17.20
CA GLU A 158 12.89 -25.95 16.01
C GLU A 158 13.66 -25.70 14.71
N ALA A 159 14.98 -25.95 14.74
CA ALA A 159 15.84 -25.64 13.62
C ALA A 159 15.49 -26.45 12.38
N GLU A 160 15.13 -25.76 11.30
CA GLU A 160 14.92 -26.39 10.00
C GLU A 160 16.26 -26.55 9.29
N PRO A 161 16.74 -27.79 9.06
CA PRO A 161 18.10 -28.03 8.56
C PRO A 161 18.34 -27.45 7.16
N ASP A 162 17.27 -27.32 6.38
CA ASP A 162 17.31 -26.79 5.03
C ASP A 162 17.07 -25.27 4.94
N SER A 163 16.67 -24.63 6.03
CA SER A 163 16.41 -23.17 6.12
C SER A 163 17.67 -22.31 6.42
N VAL A 164 18.80 -22.96 6.75
CA VAL A 164 20.06 -22.32 7.18
C VAL A 164 21.09 -22.36 6.01
N PRO A 165 21.92 -21.32 5.76
CA PRO A 165 21.97 -20.59 4.48
C PRO A 165 23.08 -20.98 3.47
N GLY A 166 23.26 -20.13 2.45
CA GLY A 166 24.51 -19.97 1.69
C GLY A 166 24.38 -20.11 0.18
N ALA A 167 23.74 -21.20 -0.24
CA ALA A 167 23.59 -21.55 -1.65
C ALA A 167 22.15 -21.36 -2.17
N ASP A 168 21.22 -20.85 -1.36
CA ASP A 168 19.83 -20.66 -1.79
C ASP A 168 19.51 -19.25 -2.32
N LEU A 169 20.48 -18.32 -2.30
CA LEU A 169 20.42 -17.21 -3.27
C LEU A 169 20.63 -17.73 -4.71
N THR A 170 21.26 -18.90 -4.85
CA THR A 170 21.48 -19.62 -6.11
C THR A 170 20.42 -20.68 -6.42
N MET A 171 19.60 -21.13 -5.45
CA MET A 171 18.44 -22.01 -5.67
C MET A 171 17.09 -21.27 -5.64
N MET A 172 17.09 -19.94 -5.77
CA MET A 172 15.95 -19.21 -6.33
C MET A 172 15.78 -19.57 -7.82
N SER A 173 15.29 -20.78 -8.06
CA SER A 173 15.19 -21.42 -9.36
C SER A 173 14.12 -20.71 -10.20
N SER A 174 14.59 -20.02 -11.24
CA SER A 174 13.74 -19.58 -12.35
C SER A 174 13.24 -20.83 -13.08
N LEU A 175 12.05 -21.33 -12.71
CA LEU A 175 11.46 -22.53 -13.32
C LEU A 175 11.23 -22.37 -14.83
N LYS A 176 11.23 -21.13 -15.32
CA LYS A 176 11.12 -20.80 -16.76
C LYS A 176 12.22 -19.84 -17.19
N PRO A 177 12.93 -20.07 -18.31
CA PRO A 177 13.92 -19.12 -18.85
C PRO A 177 13.34 -17.73 -19.13
N THR A 178 12.02 -17.64 -19.38
CA THR A 178 11.31 -16.37 -19.66
C THR A 178 11.00 -15.56 -18.41
N GLU A 179 11.00 -16.18 -17.23
CA GLU A 179 10.61 -15.53 -15.97
C GLU A 179 11.63 -14.47 -15.56
N THR A 180 12.92 -14.80 -15.61
CA THR A 180 14.00 -13.85 -15.30
C THR A 180 14.01 -12.66 -16.26
N PHE A 181 13.75 -12.87 -17.55
CA PHE A 181 13.65 -11.78 -18.53
C PHE A 181 12.45 -10.87 -18.25
N MET A 182 11.26 -11.44 -18.05
CA MET A 182 10.05 -10.66 -17.75
C MET A 182 10.16 -9.90 -16.43
N LEU A 183 10.78 -10.51 -15.43
CA LEU A 183 11.06 -9.86 -14.14
C LEU A 183 11.99 -8.68 -14.33
N SER A 184 13.06 -8.83 -15.11
CA SER A 184 14.01 -7.74 -15.34
C SER A 184 13.37 -6.58 -16.12
N MET A 185 12.46 -6.88 -17.05
CA MET A 185 11.68 -5.86 -17.75
C MET A 185 10.71 -5.13 -16.81
N LYS A 186 9.98 -5.86 -15.95
CA LYS A 186 9.13 -5.26 -14.92
C LYS A 186 9.95 -4.36 -13.99
N LEU A 187 11.08 -4.87 -13.51
CA LEU A 187 12.00 -4.17 -12.63
C LEU A 187 12.47 -2.84 -13.23
N ALA A 188 12.89 -2.88 -14.50
CA ALA A 188 13.30 -1.70 -15.24
C ALA A 188 12.16 -0.68 -15.41
N PHE A 189 10.93 -1.16 -15.62
CA PHE A 189 9.74 -0.31 -15.72
C PHE A 189 9.43 0.39 -14.39
N PHE A 190 9.41 -0.35 -13.27
CA PHE A 190 9.17 0.22 -11.95
C PHE A 190 10.27 1.22 -11.55
N ALA A 191 11.54 0.86 -11.75
CA ALA A 191 12.66 1.78 -11.53
C ALA A 191 12.58 3.01 -12.46
N GLY A 192 12.16 2.81 -13.71
CA GLY A 192 11.90 3.86 -14.69
C GLY A 192 10.86 4.87 -14.18
N ILE A 193 9.78 4.41 -13.54
CA ILE A 193 8.78 5.29 -12.92
C ILE A 193 9.43 6.10 -11.79
N VAL A 194 10.16 5.46 -10.87
CA VAL A 194 10.82 6.14 -9.74
C VAL A 194 11.78 7.22 -10.21
N VAL A 195 12.61 6.93 -11.23
CA VAL A 195 13.61 7.87 -11.77
C VAL A 195 12.95 9.00 -12.56
N SER A 196 11.90 8.69 -13.32
CA SER A 196 11.17 9.71 -14.11
C SER A 196 10.12 10.47 -13.31
N PHE A 197 9.87 10.08 -12.06
CA PHE A 197 8.84 10.65 -11.20
C PHE A 197 8.82 12.19 -11.14
N PRO A 198 9.94 12.94 -11.02
CA PRO A 198 9.88 14.40 -11.00
C PRO A 198 9.32 14.99 -12.31
N PHE A 199 9.58 14.35 -13.45
CA PHE A 199 9.01 14.74 -14.73
C PHE A 199 7.54 14.33 -14.85
N LEU A 200 7.16 13.15 -14.35
CA LEU A 200 5.76 12.72 -14.30
C LEU A 200 4.92 13.70 -13.49
N LEU A 201 5.40 14.08 -12.30
CA LEU A 201 4.75 15.05 -11.45
C LEU A 201 4.64 16.42 -12.14
N PHE A 202 5.71 16.86 -12.82
CA PHE A 202 5.70 18.10 -13.60
C PHE A 202 4.60 18.09 -14.68
N PHE A 203 4.48 17.02 -15.47
CA PHE A 203 3.48 16.94 -16.54
C PHE A 203 2.05 16.91 -15.98
N VAL A 204 1.83 16.19 -14.89
CA VAL A 204 0.51 16.16 -14.21
C VAL A 204 0.16 17.55 -13.67
N LEU A 205 1.08 18.21 -12.97
CA LEU A 205 0.86 19.58 -12.47
C LEU A 205 0.63 20.57 -13.61
N GLN A 206 1.33 20.44 -14.74
CA GLN A 206 1.14 21.30 -15.91
C GLN A 206 -0.27 21.16 -16.50
N PHE A 207 -0.86 19.95 -16.44
CA PHE A 207 -2.24 19.72 -16.88
C PHE A 207 -3.28 20.28 -15.89
N VAL A 208 -2.97 20.29 -14.60
CA VAL A 208 -3.83 20.88 -13.55
C VAL A 208 -3.74 22.42 -13.53
N LEU A 209 -2.60 22.98 -13.96
CA LEU A 209 -2.29 24.42 -13.98
C LEU A 209 -3.37 25.33 -14.60
N PRO A 210 -4.07 24.97 -15.69
CA PRO A 210 -5.13 25.81 -16.27
C PRO A 210 -6.30 26.06 -15.32
N GLY A 211 -6.54 25.16 -14.36
CA GLY A 211 -7.57 25.33 -13.34
C GLY A 211 -7.17 26.23 -12.17
N LEU A 212 -5.90 26.66 -12.11
CA LEU A 212 -5.35 27.42 -10.99
C LEU A 212 -5.25 28.93 -11.31
N HIS A 213 -5.56 29.79 -10.34
CA HIS A 213 -5.52 31.24 -10.52
C HIS A 213 -4.12 31.73 -10.95
N GLN A 214 -4.07 32.79 -11.75
CA GLN A 214 -2.80 33.31 -12.30
C GLN A 214 -1.76 33.67 -11.23
N ASN A 215 -2.23 34.09 -10.04
CA ASN A 215 -1.39 34.44 -8.89
C ASN A 215 -0.83 33.22 -8.14
N GLU A 216 -1.37 32.02 -8.36
CA GLU A 216 -0.99 30.79 -7.65
C GLU A 216 -0.04 29.90 -8.46
N LYS A 217 0.20 30.23 -9.74
CA LYS A 217 1.13 29.50 -10.62
C LYS A 217 2.55 29.41 -10.06
N GLY A 218 2.97 30.40 -9.26
CA GLY A 218 4.28 30.43 -8.59
C GLY A 218 4.43 29.36 -7.49
N ILE A 219 3.33 28.87 -6.92
CA ILE A 219 3.32 27.85 -5.85
C ILE A 219 3.59 26.45 -6.43
N LEU A 220 3.44 26.25 -7.74
CA LEU A 220 3.62 24.94 -8.37
C LEU A 220 5.07 24.44 -8.30
N TRP A 221 6.06 25.33 -8.41
CA TRP A 221 7.47 24.94 -8.34
C TRP A 221 7.87 24.37 -6.97
N PRO A 222 7.57 25.03 -5.83
CA PRO A 222 7.80 24.42 -4.52
C PRO A 222 6.93 23.18 -4.28
N SER A 223 5.68 23.15 -4.74
CA SER A 223 4.83 21.94 -4.64
C SER A 223 5.43 20.74 -5.38
N MET A 224 6.06 20.95 -6.54
CA MET A 224 6.75 19.89 -7.27
C MET A 224 7.97 19.35 -6.49
N ALA A 225 8.75 20.23 -5.88
CA ALA A 225 9.89 19.82 -5.06
C ALA A 225 9.44 19.07 -3.80
N ILE A 226 8.35 19.53 -3.17
CA ILE A 226 7.73 18.87 -2.01
C ILE A 226 7.19 17.49 -2.40
N GLY A 227 6.45 17.39 -3.51
CA GLY A 227 5.93 16.11 -4.01
C GLY A 227 7.05 15.13 -4.29
N PHE A 228 8.02 15.50 -5.13
CA PHE A 228 9.18 14.63 -5.39
C PHE A 228 9.90 14.20 -4.09
N GLY A 229 10.04 15.10 -3.12
CA GLY A 229 10.56 14.78 -1.79
C GLY A 229 9.69 13.77 -1.05
N LEU A 230 8.37 13.96 -1.01
CA LEU A 230 7.44 13.03 -0.39
C LEU A 230 7.43 11.66 -1.07
N PHE A 231 7.44 11.60 -2.40
CA PHE A 231 7.55 10.34 -3.15
C PHE A 231 8.81 9.58 -2.76
N LEU A 232 9.97 10.26 -2.74
CA LEU A 232 11.22 9.62 -2.31
C LEU A 232 11.15 9.15 -0.86
N VAL A 233 10.60 9.96 0.04
CA VAL A 233 10.39 9.56 1.45
C VAL A 233 9.48 8.34 1.52
N GLY A 234 8.40 8.28 0.74
CA GLY A 234 7.50 7.13 0.68
C GLY A 234 8.17 5.86 0.17
N VAL A 235 8.96 5.97 -0.91
CA VAL A 235 9.77 4.87 -1.45
C VAL A 235 10.78 4.36 -0.41
N LEU A 236 11.50 5.27 0.24
CA LEU A 236 12.50 4.91 1.26
C LEU A 236 11.83 4.31 2.51
N PHE A 237 10.72 4.90 2.97
CA PHE A 237 9.94 4.39 4.09
C PHE A 237 9.45 2.97 3.82
N ALA A 238 8.90 2.73 2.63
CA ALA A 238 8.45 1.40 2.24
C ALA A 238 9.61 0.40 2.22
N TYR A 239 10.71 0.73 1.56
CA TYR A 239 11.84 -0.18 1.39
C TYR A 239 12.58 -0.48 2.71
N PHE A 240 12.82 0.53 3.56
CA PHE A 240 13.62 0.37 4.79
C PHE A 240 12.82 0.01 6.04
N ILE A 241 11.53 0.38 6.12
CA ILE A 241 10.74 0.23 7.34
C ILE A 241 9.65 -0.80 7.15
N VAL A 242 8.82 -0.65 6.11
CA VAL A 242 7.60 -1.44 5.95
C VAL A 242 7.91 -2.82 5.37
N LEU A 243 8.67 -2.89 4.28
CA LEU A 243 9.03 -4.12 3.60
C LEU A 243 9.70 -5.14 4.53
N PRO A 244 10.78 -4.83 5.28
CA PRO A 244 11.40 -5.80 6.18
C PRO A 244 10.45 -6.28 7.29
N ARG A 245 9.56 -5.41 7.79
CA ARG A 245 8.54 -5.81 8.78
C ARG A 245 7.51 -6.77 8.18
N ALA A 246 7.08 -6.54 6.94
CA ALA A 246 6.18 -7.44 6.23
C ALA A 246 6.83 -8.81 6.01
N LEU A 247 8.10 -8.83 5.59
CA LEU A 247 8.86 -10.06 5.37
C LEU A 247 9.07 -10.84 6.68
N ALA A 248 9.47 -10.15 7.75
CA ALA A 248 9.66 -10.75 9.07
C ALA A 248 8.35 -11.36 9.59
N PHE A 249 7.23 -10.66 9.39
CA PHE A 249 5.92 -11.19 9.73
C PHE A 249 5.61 -12.50 8.98
N PHE A 250 5.73 -12.51 7.65
CA PHE A 250 5.46 -13.71 6.86
C PHE A 250 6.31 -14.90 7.32
N PHE A 251 7.59 -14.65 7.58
CA PHE A 251 8.48 -15.68 8.09
C PHE A 251 8.03 -16.23 9.45
N THR A 252 7.72 -15.35 10.42
CA THR A 252 7.25 -15.79 11.75
C THR A 252 5.89 -16.49 11.72
N TRP A 253 5.03 -16.09 10.77
CA TRP A 253 3.71 -16.69 10.60
C TRP A 253 3.79 -18.12 10.05
N ASP A 254 4.66 -18.33 9.05
CA ASP A 254 4.89 -19.65 8.45
C ASP A 254 5.47 -20.65 9.46
N GLN A 255 6.40 -20.19 10.31
CA GLN A 255 6.93 -20.99 11.42
C GLN A 255 5.84 -21.45 12.39
N GLY A 256 4.90 -20.56 12.73
CA GLY A 256 3.78 -20.89 13.63
C GLY A 256 2.81 -21.93 13.07
N LEU A 257 2.85 -22.18 11.77
CA LEU A 257 2.02 -23.20 11.09
C LEU A 257 2.79 -24.48 10.76
N GLY A 258 4.09 -24.56 11.09
CA GLY A 258 4.94 -25.71 10.75
C GLY A 258 5.14 -25.91 9.24
N VAL A 259 4.98 -24.85 8.44
CA VAL A 259 5.11 -24.89 6.98
C VAL A 259 6.48 -24.36 6.57
N ALA A 260 7.31 -25.20 5.96
CA ALA A 260 8.57 -24.78 5.36
C ALA A 260 8.32 -23.84 4.18
N SER A 261 8.71 -22.57 4.31
CA SER A 261 8.42 -21.53 3.32
C SER A 261 9.56 -21.41 2.31
N GLU A 262 9.32 -21.87 1.07
CA GLU A 262 10.27 -21.74 -0.03
C GLU A 262 10.07 -20.37 -0.73
N TRP A 263 10.95 -19.41 -0.43
CA TRP A 263 10.84 -18.05 -0.95
C TRP A 263 11.23 -17.98 -2.44
N ARG A 264 10.27 -17.58 -3.29
CA ARG A 264 10.49 -17.44 -4.75
C ARG A 264 10.93 -16.02 -5.10
N ILE A 265 12.09 -15.86 -5.75
CA ILE A 265 12.59 -14.54 -6.21
C ILE A 265 11.59 -13.82 -7.12
N GLY A 266 10.95 -14.57 -8.01
CA GLY A 266 10.01 -14.03 -8.99
C GLY A 266 8.86 -13.28 -8.31
N TRP A 267 8.32 -13.93 -7.27
CA TRP A 267 7.24 -13.40 -6.47
C TRP A 267 7.72 -12.27 -5.56
N TYR A 268 8.83 -12.47 -4.86
CA TYR A 268 9.40 -11.47 -3.96
C TYR A 268 9.72 -10.15 -4.67
N ILE A 269 10.42 -10.19 -5.80
CA ILE A 269 10.78 -8.97 -6.54
C ILE A 269 9.51 -8.28 -7.06
N GLY A 270 8.54 -9.03 -7.57
CA GLY A 270 7.25 -8.47 -7.99
C GLY A 270 6.52 -7.78 -6.82
N PHE A 271 6.45 -8.44 -5.67
CA PHE A 271 5.90 -7.89 -4.44
C PHE A 271 6.64 -6.63 -4.01
N ALA A 272 7.95 -6.71 -3.77
CA ALA A 272 8.75 -5.61 -3.26
C ALA A 272 8.74 -4.38 -4.18
N THR A 273 8.80 -4.58 -5.50
CA THR A 273 8.75 -3.46 -6.47
C THR A 273 7.40 -2.77 -6.49
N GLN A 274 6.31 -3.52 -6.62
CA GLN A 274 4.95 -2.99 -6.63
C GLN A 274 4.62 -2.31 -5.29
N PHE A 275 4.97 -2.97 -4.19
CA PHE A 275 4.73 -2.49 -2.83
C PHE A 275 5.44 -1.16 -2.59
N THR A 276 6.73 -1.08 -2.93
CA THR A 276 7.54 0.14 -2.78
C THR A 276 7.00 1.28 -3.66
N LEU A 277 6.62 0.98 -4.91
CA LEU A 277 6.09 2.00 -5.81
C LEU A 277 4.78 2.58 -5.27
N VAL A 278 3.85 1.73 -4.82
CA VAL A 278 2.55 2.20 -4.33
C VAL A 278 2.72 3.07 -3.10
N PHE A 279 3.59 2.69 -2.17
CA PHE A 279 3.86 3.55 -1.02
C PHE A 279 4.42 4.91 -1.45
N GLY A 280 5.36 4.94 -2.39
CA GLY A 280 5.82 6.19 -3.00
C GLY A 280 4.66 7.03 -3.55
N LEU A 281 3.80 6.43 -4.36
CA LEU A 281 2.62 7.10 -4.93
C LEU A 281 1.58 7.51 -3.86
N SER A 282 1.46 6.75 -2.77
CA SER A 282 0.54 7.07 -1.67
C SER A 282 1.02 8.27 -0.86
N PHE A 283 2.33 8.48 -0.80
CA PHE A 283 2.91 9.69 -0.20
C PHE A 283 2.69 10.94 -1.06
N GLU A 284 2.17 10.83 -2.28
CA GLU A 284 1.71 11.99 -3.07
C GLU A 284 0.32 12.47 -2.68
N LEU A 285 -0.42 11.71 -1.86
CA LEU A 285 -1.77 12.10 -1.42
C LEU A 285 -1.81 13.53 -0.86
N PRO A 286 -0.88 14.00 -0.01
CA PRO A 286 -0.88 15.38 0.47
C PRO A 286 -0.78 16.42 -0.64
N VAL A 287 0.04 16.18 -1.67
CA VAL A 287 0.18 17.11 -2.79
C VAL A 287 -1.08 17.15 -3.64
N VAL A 288 -1.65 15.98 -3.93
CA VAL A 288 -2.90 15.86 -4.70
C VAL A 288 -4.06 16.53 -3.95
N ILE A 289 -4.21 16.25 -2.65
CA ILE A 289 -5.28 16.83 -1.83
C ILE A 289 -5.13 18.35 -1.73
N MET A 290 -3.92 18.86 -1.51
CA MET A 290 -3.69 20.30 -1.46
C MET A 290 -4.01 20.97 -2.80
N ALA A 291 -3.68 20.33 -3.93
CA ALA A 291 -4.07 20.81 -5.24
C ALA A 291 -5.62 20.87 -5.38
N LEU A 292 -6.35 19.82 -4.95
CA LEU A 292 -7.81 19.81 -4.97
C LEU A 292 -8.43 20.88 -4.05
N VAL A 293 -7.83 21.13 -2.88
CA VAL A 293 -8.26 22.18 -1.95
C VAL A 293 -8.05 23.58 -2.54
N LYS A 294 -6.92 23.80 -3.22
CA LYS A 294 -6.66 25.08 -3.93
C LYS A 294 -7.61 25.32 -5.10
N LEU A 295 -7.99 24.26 -5.81
CA LEU A 295 -9.01 24.32 -6.87
C LEU A 295 -10.44 24.51 -6.34
N GLY A 296 -10.66 24.50 -5.02
CA GLY A 296 -11.98 24.59 -4.42
C GLY A 296 -12.85 23.33 -4.58
N LEU A 297 -12.29 22.23 -5.12
CA LEU A 297 -12.99 20.96 -5.31
C LEU A 297 -13.17 20.18 -4.01
N LEU A 298 -12.34 20.47 -3.01
CA LEU A 298 -12.34 19.80 -1.72
C LEU A 298 -12.15 20.82 -0.59
N SER A 299 -12.88 20.66 0.50
CA SER A 299 -12.83 21.56 1.66
C SER A 299 -12.50 20.80 2.94
N PHE A 300 -11.97 21.49 3.95
CA PHE A 300 -11.73 20.89 5.27
C PHE A 300 -13.01 20.27 5.86
N GLU A 301 -14.15 20.97 5.74
CA GLU A 301 -15.46 20.52 6.22
C GLU A 301 -15.87 19.19 5.56
N THR A 302 -15.70 19.09 4.24
CA THR A 302 -16.07 17.88 3.50
C THR A 302 -15.15 16.70 3.84
N MET A 303 -13.84 16.92 3.97
CA MET A 303 -12.90 15.86 4.34
C MET A 303 -13.11 15.37 5.77
N SER A 304 -13.35 16.28 6.72
CA SER A 304 -13.54 15.95 8.12
C SER A 304 -14.86 15.23 8.38
N ARG A 305 -15.93 15.56 7.66
CA ARG A 305 -17.22 14.86 7.72
C ARG A 305 -17.17 13.46 7.08
N THR A 306 -16.31 13.26 6.08
CA THR A 306 -16.24 12.02 5.29
C THR A 306 -15.12 11.05 5.69
N ARG A 307 -14.48 11.23 6.87
CA ARG A 307 -13.40 10.37 7.39
C ARG A 307 -13.71 8.87 7.31
N ARG A 308 -14.93 8.46 7.68
CA ARG A 308 -15.36 7.05 7.61
C ARG A 308 -15.32 6.46 6.20
N TYR A 309 -15.64 7.28 5.19
CA TYR A 309 -15.58 6.86 3.78
C TYR A 309 -14.13 6.80 3.30
N ALA A 310 -13.28 7.73 3.75
CA ALA A 310 -11.85 7.69 3.45
C ALA A 310 -11.17 6.45 4.01
N ILE A 311 -11.48 6.03 5.25
CA ILE A 311 -10.97 4.77 5.82
C ILE A 311 -11.35 3.58 4.93
N LEU A 312 -12.63 3.47 4.54
CA LEU A 312 -13.09 2.40 3.66
C LEU A 312 -12.40 2.44 2.29
N ALA A 313 -12.25 3.62 1.69
CA ALA A 313 -11.58 3.79 0.41
C ALA A 313 -10.10 3.40 0.48
N ILE A 314 -9.39 3.77 1.55
CA ILE A 314 -7.98 3.42 1.77
C ILE A 314 -7.84 1.91 1.95
N VAL A 315 -8.70 1.26 2.73
CA VAL A 315 -8.66 -0.20 2.92
C VAL A 315 -8.96 -0.93 1.61
N VAL A 316 -9.96 -0.50 0.85
CA VAL A 316 -10.28 -1.09 -0.47
C VAL A 316 -9.10 -0.91 -1.43
N LEU A 317 -8.53 0.28 -1.49
CA LEU A 317 -7.40 0.58 -2.36
C LEU A 317 -6.16 -0.22 -1.95
N ALA A 318 -5.88 -0.35 -0.65
CA ALA A 318 -4.82 -1.21 -0.15
C ALA A 318 -5.06 -2.68 -0.53
N ALA A 319 -6.30 -3.19 -0.41
CA ALA A 319 -6.64 -4.57 -0.77
C ALA A 319 -6.51 -4.88 -2.27
N VAL A 320 -6.81 -3.91 -3.13
CA VAL A 320 -6.62 -4.06 -4.60
C VAL A 320 -5.14 -4.07 -4.96
N ILE A 321 -4.32 -3.37 -4.20
CA ILE A 321 -2.90 -3.21 -4.49
C ILE A 321 -2.04 -4.28 -3.84
N THR A 322 -2.36 -4.74 -2.63
CA THR A 322 -1.60 -5.78 -1.95
C THR A 322 -1.82 -7.11 -2.67
N PRO A 323 -0.76 -7.75 -3.19
CA PRO A 323 -0.92 -8.99 -3.96
C PRO A 323 -1.33 -10.19 -3.09
N THR A 324 -1.12 -10.11 -1.77
CA THR A 324 -1.45 -11.18 -0.81
C THR A 324 -2.83 -11.01 -0.18
N GLY A 325 -3.41 -9.80 -0.18
CA GLY A 325 -4.73 -9.53 0.41
C GLY A 325 -4.90 -9.93 1.87
N ASP A 326 -3.82 -10.30 2.57
CA ASP A 326 -3.87 -10.76 3.96
C ASP A 326 -4.07 -9.57 4.91
N VAL A 327 -4.75 -9.81 6.04
CA VAL A 327 -5.16 -8.78 6.98
C VAL A 327 -3.96 -7.96 7.49
N LEU A 328 -2.80 -8.61 7.66
CA LEU A 328 -1.64 -7.91 8.21
C LEU A 328 -0.99 -7.00 7.18
N THR A 329 -0.63 -7.48 5.98
CA THR A 329 -0.06 -6.59 4.95
C THR A 329 -1.04 -5.50 4.56
N LEU A 330 -2.34 -5.82 4.52
CA LEU A 330 -3.40 -4.85 4.34
C LEU A 330 -3.35 -3.76 5.42
N SER A 331 -3.30 -4.13 6.70
CA SER A 331 -3.21 -3.18 7.81
C SER A 331 -1.90 -2.37 7.78
N MET A 332 -0.79 -3.03 7.43
CA MET A 332 0.53 -2.43 7.36
C MET A 332 0.64 -1.41 6.22
N MET A 333 -0.18 -1.52 5.18
CA MET A 333 -0.38 -0.50 4.14
C MET A 333 -1.41 0.56 4.54
N ALA A 334 -2.61 0.13 4.97
CA ALA A 334 -3.74 1.02 5.20
C ALA A 334 -3.49 2.00 6.35
N VAL A 335 -2.81 1.57 7.42
CA VAL A 335 -2.53 2.42 8.59
C VAL A 335 -1.65 3.62 8.23
N PRO A 336 -0.46 3.46 7.60
CA PRO A 336 0.33 4.60 7.13
C PRO A 336 -0.44 5.51 6.17
N MET A 337 -1.23 4.95 5.26
CA MET A 337 -2.03 5.73 4.31
C MET A 337 -3.12 6.56 5.01
N TYR A 338 -3.77 6.00 6.02
CA TYR A 338 -4.74 6.75 6.84
C TYR A 338 -4.07 7.87 7.65
N ILE A 339 -2.88 7.61 8.21
CA ILE A 339 -2.10 8.65 8.90
C ILE A 339 -1.77 9.80 7.94
N LEU A 340 -1.37 9.49 6.71
CA LEU A 340 -1.15 10.51 5.67
C LEU A 340 -2.42 11.28 5.33
N TYR A 341 -3.57 10.59 5.22
CA TYR A 341 -4.85 11.26 4.99
C TYR A 341 -5.21 12.23 6.12
N GLU A 342 -4.96 11.87 7.38
CA GLU A 342 -5.18 12.78 8.50
C GLU A 342 -4.20 13.97 8.49
N ALA A 343 -2.95 13.75 8.08
CA ALA A 343 -2.04 14.86 7.82
C ALA A 343 -2.58 15.78 6.72
N CYS A 344 -3.25 15.26 5.69
CA CYS A 344 -3.91 16.08 4.66
C CYS A 344 -5.05 16.92 5.25
N ILE A 345 -5.87 16.35 6.14
CA ILE A 345 -6.94 17.09 6.83
C ILE A 345 -6.35 18.24 7.64
N TRP A 346 -5.25 18.01 8.35
CA TRP A 346 -4.54 19.06 9.08
C TRP A 346 -4.01 20.16 8.15
N LEU A 347 -3.40 19.80 7.02
CA LEU A 347 -2.92 20.78 6.04
C LEU A 347 -4.08 21.62 5.46
N ALA A 348 -5.21 20.99 5.15
CA ALA A 348 -6.40 21.68 4.67
C ALA A 348 -7.00 22.63 5.74
N TRP A 349 -6.95 22.24 7.01
CA TRP A 349 -7.36 23.10 8.13
C TRP A 349 -6.48 24.36 8.23
N PHE A 350 -5.16 24.21 8.12
CA PHE A 350 -4.23 25.35 8.13
C PHE A 350 -4.48 26.32 6.96
N ASP A 351 -4.73 25.80 5.74
CA ASP A 351 -5.06 26.65 4.58
C ASP A 351 -6.38 27.41 4.79
N ASN A 352 -7.41 26.74 5.33
CA ASN A 352 -8.72 27.36 5.58
C ASN A 352 -8.65 28.43 6.68
N LYS A 353 -7.89 28.18 7.75
CA LYS A 353 -7.68 29.15 8.83
C LYS A 353 -7.00 30.41 8.31
N LYS A 354 -5.95 30.28 7.50
CA LYS A 354 -5.24 31.42 6.91
C LYS A 354 -6.15 32.28 6.04
N LYS A 355 -6.97 31.64 5.19
CA LYS A 355 -7.94 32.36 4.34
C LYS A 355 -8.98 33.13 5.16
N ARG A 356 -9.38 32.60 6.32
CA ARG A 356 -10.34 33.27 7.20
C ARG A 356 -9.72 34.49 7.88
N GLU A 357 -8.47 34.38 8.35
CA GLU A 357 -7.73 35.50 8.92
C GLU A 357 -7.51 36.63 7.89
N GLU A 358 -7.15 36.29 6.64
CA GLU A 358 -7.01 37.26 5.54
C GLU A 358 -8.35 37.97 5.23
N ALA A 359 -9.47 37.24 5.22
CA ALA A 359 -10.79 37.83 5.01
C ALA A 359 -11.24 38.73 6.17
N GLU A 360 -10.96 38.32 7.42
CA GLU A 360 -11.24 39.13 8.61
C GLU A 360 -10.41 40.44 8.63
N GLU A 361 -9.15 40.38 8.20
CA GLU A 361 -8.30 41.58 8.04
C GLU A 361 -8.84 42.50 6.93
N GLU A 362 -9.17 41.97 5.74
CA GLU A 362 -9.75 42.77 4.65
C GLU A 362 -11.09 43.42 5.02
N ASP A 363 -11.96 42.71 5.73
CA ASP A 363 -13.24 43.26 6.22
C ASP A 363 -13.01 44.33 7.28
N SER A 364 -12.03 44.17 8.16
CA SER A 364 -11.66 45.20 9.14
C SER A 364 -11.13 46.47 8.47
N GLU A 365 -10.27 46.35 7.46
CA GLU A 365 -9.76 47.47 6.68
C GLU A 365 -10.86 48.13 5.82
N ARG A 366 -11.83 47.35 5.34
CA ARG A 366 -12.99 47.86 4.62
C ARG A 366 -13.92 48.64 5.55
N MET A 367 -14.18 48.12 6.74
CA MET A 367 -14.97 48.78 7.77
C MET A 367 -14.31 50.10 8.21
N GLU A 368 -12.99 50.09 8.43
CA GLU A 368 -12.23 51.31 8.75
C GLU A 368 -12.34 52.37 7.65
N ARG A 369 -12.22 51.95 6.37
CA ARG A 369 -12.44 52.86 5.22
C ARG A 369 -13.85 53.46 5.16
N LEU A 370 -14.88 52.72 5.54
CA LEU A 370 -16.27 53.21 5.57
C LEU A 370 -16.52 54.20 6.71
N LEU A 371 -15.77 54.08 7.82
CA LEU A 371 -15.87 54.98 8.97
C LEU A 371 -15.10 56.30 8.79
N ASP A 372 -14.11 56.33 7.88
CA ASP A 372 -13.28 57.50 7.57
C ASP A 372 -13.82 58.35 6.40
N GLU A 373 -14.88 57.91 5.70
CA GLU A 373 -15.55 58.74 4.70
C GLU A 373 -16.28 59.92 5.39
N PRO A 374 -15.98 61.19 5.03
CA PRO A 374 -16.64 62.32 5.65
C PRO A 374 -18.11 62.35 5.21
N SER A 375 -19.02 62.26 6.18
CA SER A 375 -20.45 62.47 5.98
C SER A 375 -20.67 63.82 5.26
N LEU A 376 -21.05 63.76 3.98
CA LEU A 376 -21.49 64.93 3.23
C LEU A 376 -22.89 65.32 3.70
N ASP A 377 -22.95 66.01 4.83
CA ASP A 377 -24.09 66.86 5.15
C ASP A 377 -23.92 68.19 4.42
N ASN A 378 -24.77 68.46 3.43
CA ASN A 378 -25.17 69.83 3.16
C ASN A 378 -26.63 69.91 2.70
N GLU A 379 -27.38 70.73 3.42
CA GLU A 379 -28.79 71.05 3.21
C GLU A 379 -29.08 71.81 1.92
N SER A 380 -30.34 71.64 1.48
CA SER A 380 -31.21 72.57 0.76
C SER A 380 -30.96 72.80 -0.74
N VAL A 381 -31.97 72.50 -1.57
CA VAL A 381 -32.75 73.47 -2.36
C VAL A 381 -34.05 72.78 -2.81
N LEU A 382 -35.19 73.37 -2.43
CA LEU A 382 -36.51 73.12 -3.05
C LEU A 382 -36.51 73.70 -4.47
N ASP A 383 -36.93 72.95 -5.50
CA ASP A 383 -37.85 73.55 -6.49
C ASP A 383 -38.65 72.56 -7.35
N GLU A 384 -39.94 72.89 -7.39
CA GLU A 384 -41.03 72.66 -8.35
C GLU A 384 -41.04 71.55 -9.44
N LYS A 385 -42.17 70.80 -9.37
CA LYS A 385 -43.15 70.51 -10.45
C LYS A 385 -42.67 69.82 -11.74
N SER A 386 -43.23 68.63 -11.99
CA SER A 386 -44.37 68.49 -12.90
C SER A 386 -44.94 67.07 -12.92
N PHE A 387 -46.26 67.05 -12.81
CA PHE A 387 -47.25 65.99 -13.01
C PHE A 387 -47.06 65.21 -14.32
N ASP A 388 -47.28 63.90 -14.31
CA ASP A 388 -48.25 63.22 -15.20
C ASP A 388 -48.32 61.72 -14.84
N GLU A 389 -49.41 61.34 -14.16
CA GLU A 389 -49.98 59.99 -14.26
C GLU A 389 -50.67 59.87 -15.64
N PRO A 390 -50.63 58.70 -16.30
CA PRO A 390 -51.82 57.85 -16.18
C PRO A 390 -51.60 56.32 -16.23
N SER A 391 -52.54 55.66 -15.54
CA SER A 391 -53.19 54.36 -15.82
C SER A 391 -52.38 53.05 -15.79
N MET A 392 -52.45 52.39 -14.63
CA MET A 392 -53.19 51.13 -14.37
C MET A 392 -53.54 50.27 -15.60
N ASP A 393 -52.94 49.07 -15.68
CA ASP A 393 -53.63 47.80 -15.92
C ASP A 393 -52.78 46.63 -15.39
N ALA A 394 -53.47 45.68 -14.75
CA ALA A 394 -53.02 44.49 -14.06
C ALA A 394 -52.25 43.50 -14.99
N ASP A 395 -51.48 42.51 -14.54
CA ASP A 395 -51.69 41.63 -13.39
C ASP A 395 -50.41 40.80 -13.13
N GLU A 396 -50.24 40.43 -11.87
CA GLU A 396 -49.78 39.13 -11.37
C GLU A 396 -48.29 38.70 -11.40
N SER A 397 -47.83 38.45 -10.16
CA SER A 397 -46.95 37.37 -9.69
C SER A 397 -45.46 37.66 -9.42
N GLY A 398 -45.10 37.50 -8.13
CA GLY A 398 -43.76 37.12 -7.69
C GLY A 398 -43.11 38.11 -6.74
N GLU A 399 -43.56 38.11 -5.48
CA GLU A 399 -42.89 38.82 -4.38
C GLU A 399 -41.43 38.36 -4.24
N GLU A 400 -40.55 39.34 -4.36
CA GLU A 400 -39.27 39.42 -3.67
C GLU A 400 -39.52 39.43 -2.15
N GLU A 401 -38.56 38.91 -1.38
CA GLU A 401 -37.98 39.54 -0.18
C GLU A 401 -37.01 38.50 0.42
N ASP A 402 -35.71 38.68 0.21
CA ASP A 402 -34.82 39.60 0.93
C ASP A 402 -34.42 39.06 2.31
N TYR A 403 -33.11 39.15 2.51
CA TYR A 403 -32.33 38.57 3.58
C TYR A 403 -32.59 39.30 4.89
N SER A 404 -32.74 38.54 5.97
CA SER A 404 -32.42 39.04 7.31
C SER A 404 -31.66 37.95 8.08
N ASP A 405 -30.40 38.26 8.34
CA ASP A 405 -29.61 37.69 9.43
C ASP A 405 -30.25 38.10 10.76
N GLU A 406 -30.58 37.15 11.63
CA GLU A 406 -30.66 37.40 13.07
C GLU A 406 -30.20 36.18 13.88
N ASP A 407 -29.80 36.50 15.10
CA ASP A 407 -28.73 35.96 15.92
C ASP A 407 -29.21 35.01 17.04
N TYR A 408 -28.24 34.38 17.72
CA TYR A 408 -28.25 33.38 18.82
C TYR A 408 -29.49 33.11 19.72
N GLY A 409 -29.61 31.84 20.15
CA GLY A 409 -30.20 31.40 21.44
C GLY A 409 -30.69 29.95 21.40
N ASP A 410 -29.91 28.95 21.84
CA ASP A 410 -30.02 28.30 23.16
C ASP A 410 -31.46 28.03 23.63
N GLU A 411 -31.91 26.76 23.63
CA GLU A 411 -32.65 26.21 24.78
C GLU A 411 -32.84 24.68 24.74
N HIS A 412 -32.66 24.13 25.92
CA HIS A 412 -32.93 22.77 26.38
C HIS A 412 -34.26 22.18 25.91
N TYR A 413 -34.30 20.86 25.69
CA TYR A 413 -35.54 20.10 25.82
C TYR A 413 -35.40 18.84 26.69
N ILE A 414 -36.44 18.71 27.51
CA ILE A 414 -36.65 17.88 28.69
C ILE A 414 -37.29 16.54 28.27
N GLU A 415 -36.88 15.49 28.97
CA GLU A 415 -37.44 14.14 28.97
C GLU A 415 -38.81 14.08 29.68
N PRO A 416 -39.71 13.15 29.31
CA PRO A 416 -40.56 12.56 30.35
C PRO A 416 -40.66 11.04 30.29
N HIS A 417 -40.73 10.47 31.50
CA HIS A 417 -40.83 9.07 31.86
C HIS A 417 -42.29 8.57 32.03
N TYR A 418 -42.47 7.30 31.67
CA TYR A 418 -43.33 6.19 32.15
C TYR A 418 -44.82 6.36 32.53
N GLU A 419 -45.66 5.42 32.04
CA GLU A 419 -46.36 4.43 32.89
C GLU A 419 -46.89 3.21 32.09
N ASP A 420 -46.98 2.08 32.79
CA ASP A 420 -47.22 0.69 32.37
C ASP A 420 -48.68 0.35 32.01
N GLU A 421 -48.87 -0.71 31.21
CA GLU A 421 -49.97 -1.66 31.41
C GLU A 421 -49.62 -3.07 30.86
N ALA A 422 -49.83 -4.09 31.68
CA ALA A 422 -49.57 -5.50 31.45
C ALA A 422 -50.85 -6.28 31.14
N THR A 423 -50.73 -7.42 30.44
CA THR A 423 -51.57 -8.66 30.39
C THR A 423 -51.47 -9.28 28.98
N ASP A 424 -51.62 -10.57 28.74
CA ASP A 424 -51.27 -11.85 29.36
C ASP A 424 -51.54 -12.92 28.25
N GLU A 425 -51.12 -14.18 28.47
CA GLU A 425 -51.49 -15.42 27.73
C GLU A 425 -50.75 -15.70 26.38
N ASP A 426 -49.84 -16.68 26.24
CA ASP A 426 -49.82 -18.15 26.48
C ASP A 426 -50.13 -18.98 25.21
N LEU A 427 -49.53 -20.18 25.16
CA LEU A 427 -49.65 -21.31 24.21
C LEU A 427 -48.56 -21.39 23.11
N THR A 428 -47.49 -22.18 23.30
CA THR A 428 -47.36 -23.65 23.10
C THR A 428 -47.62 -24.07 21.65
N ALA A 429 -46.93 -25.01 21.02
CA ALA A 429 -45.81 -25.90 21.31
C ALA A 429 -45.55 -26.66 19.98
N GLU A 430 -44.38 -27.32 19.88
CA GLU A 430 -44.20 -28.69 19.38
C GLU A 430 -44.77 -29.07 18.00
N ASP A 431 -44.29 -30.04 17.26
CA ASP A 431 -43.14 -30.95 17.17
C ASP A 431 -43.50 -31.71 15.88
N ASP A 432 -42.52 -32.32 15.23
CA ASP A 432 -42.67 -33.70 14.82
C ASP A 432 -41.50 -34.10 13.91
N SER A 433 -40.87 -35.10 14.48
CA SER A 433 -39.83 -36.00 14.07
C SER A 433 -40.19 -36.87 12.86
N ASP A 434 -39.27 -37.80 12.62
CA ASP A 434 -39.48 -39.13 12.04
C ASP A 434 -39.05 -39.31 10.57
N GLU A 435 -38.29 -40.34 10.17
CA GLU A 435 -37.82 -41.53 10.88
C GLU A 435 -36.95 -42.37 9.91
N SER A 436 -35.95 -43.08 10.48
CA SER A 436 -35.56 -44.47 10.17
C SER A 436 -34.79 -44.89 8.90
N SER A 437 -33.66 -45.55 9.21
CA SER A 437 -33.12 -46.85 8.71
C SER A 437 -32.75 -47.03 7.23
N ASN A 438 -31.52 -47.50 6.96
CA ASN A 438 -31.20 -48.94 6.98
C ASN A 438 -29.68 -49.19 6.77
N ASP A 439 -29.16 -50.21 7.44
CA ASP A 439 -27.80 -50.77 7.36
C ASP A 439 -27.82 -52.01 6.41
N PRO A 440 -26.89 -52.99 6.44
CA PRO A 440 -25.75 -53.22 5.54
C PRO A 440 -25.85 -54.49 4.63
N GLU A 441 -24.73 -54.77 3.94
CA GLU A 441 -24.19 -56.10 3.58
C GLU A 441 -24.61 -56.85 2.28
N LYS A 442 -23.58 -57.49 1.68
CA LYS A 442 -23.59 -58.74 0.86
C LYS A 442 -24.04 -58.65 -0.62
N ASP A 443 -23.48 -59.37 -1.60
CA ASP A 443 -22.56 -60.49 -1.73
C ASP A 443 -22.03 -60.47 -3.19
N ALA A 444 -20.83 -61.02 -3.45
CA ALA A 444 -20.62 -62.07 -4.47
C ALA A 444 -19.14 -62.23 -4.81
N GLU A 445 -18.57 -63.27 -4.19
CA GLU A 445 -17.37 -63.99 -4.57
C GLU A 445 -17.48 -64.52 -6.02
N ASP A 446 -16.37 -64.53 -6.75
CA ASP A 446 -16.14 -65.49 -7.84
C ASP A 446 -14.63 -65.84 -7.88
N GLU A 447 -14.29 -66.93 -7.20
CA GLU A 447 -13.07 -67.74 -7.38
C GLU A 447 -13.29 -68.72 -8.57
N PRO A 448 -12.34 -69.55 -9.05
CA PRO A 448 -10.90 -69.64 -8.77
C PRO A 448 -9.97 -69.96 -9.99
N ARG A 449 -8.66 -69.92 -9.69
CA ARG A 449 -7.54 -70.80 -10.14
C ARG A 449 -7.47 -71.38 -11.57
N LYS A 450 -6.34 -71.09 -12.23
CA LYS A 450 -5.38 -72.06 -12.83
C LYS A 450 -3.96 -71.49 -12.60
N GLY A 451 -3.03 -72.15 -11.90
CA GLY A 451 -2.10 -73.20 -12.38
C GLY A 451 -0.91 -72.51 -13.08
N ASP A 452 0.36 -72.59 -12.67
CA ASP A 452 1.16 -73.59 -11.95
C ASP A 452 2.11 -72.96 -10.91
#